data_AF-A0A520CGD9-F1
#
_entry.id   AF-A0A520CGD9-F1
#
_cell.length_a   1.000
_cell.length_b   1.000
_cell.length_c   1.000
_cell.angle_alpha   90.00
_cell.angle_beta   90.00
_cell.angle_gamma   90.00
#
_symmetry.space_group_name_H-M   'P 1'
#
loop_
_entity.id
_entity.type
_entity.pdbx_description
1 polymer ?
#
loop_
_entity_poly.entity_id
_entity_poly.type
_entity_poly.pdbx_seq_one_letter_code
_entity_poly.pdbx_strand_id
1 'polypeptide(L)'
;DIYKSLSELKGSALKIAQMLSMDKNILPKSYVDKFTQSQYNAPPLSGPLIVKTFTKNFGKTPEQIFDTFNLKSSNAASIGQVHQATLNGKKLAIKIQYPGVGDSISSDLKLVKPFAFRLLGMSERELNIYIKEVEERLLEETDYELEVRRSIQFSEDCQNLDHVVFPKYYPELSGKRIITMDWLEGLHLKEFLKTAPSQELRNKIGQALWDFYNFQQHELRAVHADPHPGNFMITPNEDLGVIDFGCIKEMPNDFYYPFFSLISTDVINDKQKTIDAFRKLDMIHEDDTEEQVEFYYKAYKEMISLFAKPYINKIFDFSKPEFFEQLYAYGEKISKMPEFKQARGVKHFIYVNRTNFGLYQILNELKATINTDTYEP
;
A
#
# COMPACT_ATOMS: atom_id res chain seq x y z
N ASP A 1 2.44 17.98 -24.56
CA ASP A 1 1.52 17.98 -23.40
C ASP A 1 1.37 16.54 -22.92
N ILE A 2 2.08 16.16 -21.87
CA ILE A 2 2.25 14.76 -21.41
C ILE A 2 0.90 14.09 -21.11
N TYR A 3 -0.06 14.88 -20.60
CA TYR A 3 -1.43 14.44 -20.35
C TYR A 3 -2.15 14.02 -21.63
N LYS A 4 -1.92 14.70 -22.76
CA LYS A 4 -2.54 14.38 -24.04
C LYS A 4 -1.97 13.08 -24.62
N SER A 5 -0.64 12.89 -24.52
CA SER A 5 0.03 11.65 -24.96
C SER A 5 -0.29 10.43 -24.07
N LEU A 6 -0.58 10.64 -22.78
CA LEU A 6 -1.04 9.58 -21.86
C LEU A 6 -2.54 9.29 -22.03
N SER A 7 -3.38 10.30 -22.23
CA SER A 7 -4.82 10.16 -22.51
C SER A 7 -5.12 9.35 -23.78
N GLU A 8 -4.24 9.42 -24.78
CA GLU A 8 -4.32 8.60 -26.00
C GLU A 8 -4.05 7.10 -25.75
N LEU A 9 -3.37 6.76 -24.64
CA LEU A 9 -3.11 5.39 -24.18
C LEU A 9 -4.18 4.97 -23.16
N LYS A 10 -5.40 4.72 -23.63
CA LYS A 10 -6.65 4.47 -22.86
C LYS A 10 -6.64 3.33 -21.82
N GLY A 11 -5.50 2.74 -21.50
CA GLY A 11 -5.30 1.77 -20.41
C GLY A 11 -3.86 1.69 -19.89
N SER A 12 -2.86 1.96 -20.74
CA SER A 12 -1.43 1.93 -20.38
C SER A 12 -1.03 3.14 -19.53
N ALA A 13 -1.65 4.30 -19.73
CA ALA A 13 -1.38 5.50 -18.92
C ALA A 13 -1.85 5.39 -17.47
N LEU A 14 -2.94 4.67 -17.21
CA LEU A 14 -3.43 4.34 -15.87
C LEU A 14 -2.43 3.47 -15.11
N LYS A 15 -1.79 2.55 -15.82
CA LYS A 15 -0.80 1.62 -15.27
C LYS A 15 0.56 2.31 -15.09
N ILE A 16 0.93 3.25 -15.98
CA ILE A 16 2.04 4.19 -15.76
C ILE A 16 1.77 5.06 -14.53
N ALA A 17 0.54 5.54 -14.39
CA ALA A 17 0.10 6.32 -13.23
C ALA A 17 0.22 5.50 -11.94
N GLN A 18 -0.24 4.25 -11.93
CA GLN A 18 -0.05 3.29 -10.83
C GLN A 18 1.41 3.03 -10.55
N MET A 19 2.16 2.60 -11.56
CA MET A 19 3.60 2.33 -11.52
C MET A 19 4.41 3.49 -10.94
N LEU A 20 4.05 4.74 -11.27
CA LEU A 20 4.77 5.92 -10.80
C LEU A 20 4.17 6.52 -9.51
N SER A 21 2.88 6.28 -9.21
CA SER A 21 2.24 6.68 -7.94
C SER A 21 2.64 5.78 -6.77
N MET A 22 3.01 4.54 -7.08
CA MET A 22 3.56 3.59 -6.12
C MET A 22 4.90 4.12 -5.56
N ASP A 23 5.67 4.85 -6.36
CA ASP A 23 6.94 5.43 -5.90
C ASP A 23 6.85 6.97 -5.83
N LYS A 24 6.19 7.47 -4.77
CA LYS A 24 6.01 8.91 -4.50
C LYS A 24 7.34 9.70 -4.43
N ASN A 25 8.47 9.00 -4.28
CA ASN A 25 9.80 9.58 -4.22
C ASN A 25 10.43 9.83 -5.60
N ILE A 26 9.87 9.26 -6.67
CA ILE A 26 10.39 9.38 -8.04
C ILE A 26 9.68 10.50 -8.83
N LEU A 27 8.45 10.85 -8.46
CA LEU A 27 7.65 11.87 -9.17
C LEU A 27 7.42 13.15 -8.36
N PRO A 28 7.46 14.34 -9.01
CA PRO A 28 6.97 15.57 -8.40
C PRO A 28 5.49 15.45 -8.01
N LYS A 29 5.10 16.01 -6.86
CA LYS A 29 3.75 15.95 -6.27
C LYS A 29 2.62 16.27 -7.26
N SER A 30 2.84 17.22 -8.16
CA SER A 30 1.88 17.63 -9.21
C SER A 30 1.55 16.55 -10.24
N TYR A 31 2.43 15.56 -10.42
CA TYR A 31 2.19 14.39 -11.26
C TYR A 31 1.49 13.28 -10.48
N VAL A 32 1.89 13.04 -9.22
CA VAL A 32 1.25 12.06 -8.32
C VAL A 32 -0.25 12.33 -8.21
N ASP A 33 -0.66 13.57 -7.93
CA ASP A 33 -2.07 13.93 -7.80
C ASP A 33 -2.87 13.69 -9.10
N LYS A 34 -2.27 13.98 -10.27
CA LYS A 34 -2.90 13.74 -11.58
C LYS A 34 -2.99 12.24 -11.92
N PHE A 35 -1.99 11.46 -11.50
CA PHE A 35 -1.93 10.02 -11.71
C PHE A 35 -2.90 9.27 -10.80
N THR A 36 -2.98 9.65 -9.53
CA THR A 36 -4.03 9.20 -8.61
C THR A 36 -5.42 9.57 -9.15
N GLN A 37 -5.63 10.78 -9.67
CA GLN A 37 -6.90 11.11 -10.34
C GLN A 37 -7.19 10.25 -11.58
N SER A 38 -6.18 9.84 -12.35
CA SER A 38 -6.39 8.96 -13.50
C SER A 38 -6.86 7.55 -13.07
N GLN A 39 -6.34 6.99 -11.97
CA GLN A 39 -6.78 5.71 -11.38
C GLN A 39 -8.29 5.66 -11.15
N TYR A 40 -8.85 6.77 -10.66
CA TYR A 40 -10.27 6.89 -10.37
C TYR A 40 -11.16 7.17 -11.60
N ASN A 41 -10.56 7.44 -12.77
CA ASN A 41 -11.28 7.86 -13.98
C ASN A 41 -11.26 6.81 -15.11
N ALA A 42 -10.91 5.56 -14.81
CA ALA A 42 -11.06 4.48 -15.78
C ALA A 42 -12.54 4.34 -16.21
N PRO A 43 -12.83 4.24 -17.52
CA PRO A 43 -14.21 4.15 -17.98
C PRO A 43 -14.87 2.87 -17.42
N PRO A 44 -16.11 2.95 -16.93
CA PRO A 44 -16.79 1.79 -16.36
C PRO A 44 -17.01 0.70 -17.42
N LEU A 45 -16.94 -0.57 -17.01
CA LEU A 45 -17.30 -1.68 -17.88
C LEU A 45 -18.75 -1.55 -18.33
N SER A 46 -18.98 -1.88 -19.59
CA SER A 46 -20.34 -2.03 -20.10
C SER A 46 -21.02 -3.22 -19.44
N GLY A 47 -22.35 -3.14 -19.27
CA GLY A 47 -23.16 -4.25 -18.76
C GLY A 47 -22.87 -5.60 -19.44
N PRO A 48 -22.76 -5.68 -20.79
CA PRO A 48 -22.40 -6.92 -21.46
C PRO A 48 -21.03 -7.50 -21.05
N LEU A 49 -20.03 -6.66 -20.76
CA LEU A 49 -18.74 -7.14 -20.27
C LEU A 49 -18.85 -7.67 -18.84
N ILE A 50 -19.62 -7.02 -17.99
CA ILE A 50 -19.92 -7.51 -16.62
C ILE A 50 -20.56 -8.90 -16.70
N VAL A 51 -21.66 -9.04 -17.45
CA VAL A 51 -22.37 -10.32 -17.62
C VAL A 51 -21.43 -11.38 -18.17
N LYS A 52 -20.63 -11.07 -19.19
CA LYS A 52 -19.64 -12.00 -19.75
C LYS A 52 -18.60 -12.45 -18.73
N THR A 53 -18.12 -11.55 -17.87
CA THR A 53 -17.17 -11.89 -16.79
C THR A 53 -17.81 -12.85 -15.79
N PHE A 54 -19.07 -12.62 -15.40
CA PHE A 54 -19.82 -13.53 -14.53
C PHE A 54 -20.05 -14.90 -15.17
N THR A 55 -20.51 -14.95 -16.41
CA THR A 55 -20.76 -16.20 -17.12
C THR A 55 -19.48 -17.02 -17.28
N LYS A 56 -18.33 -16.37 -17.50
CA LYS A 56 -17.03 -17.05 -17.56
C LYS A 56 -16.55 -17.61 -16.22
N ASN A 57 -16.77 -16.88 -15.12
CA ASN A 57 -16.30 -17.32 -13.79
C ASN A 57 -17.24 -18.33 -13.13
N PHE A 58 -18.56 -18.14 -13.28
CA PHE A 58 -19.57 -18.89 -12.52
C PHE A 58 -20.58 -19.66 -13.39
N GLY A 59 -20.53 -19.52 -14.73
CA GLY A 59 -21.54 -20.10 -15.62
C GLY A 59 -22.93 -19.46 -15.54
N LYS A 60 -23.08 -18.38 -14.77
CA LYS A 60 -24.34 -17.69 -14.48
C LYS A 60 -24.20 -16.18 -14.72
N THR A 61 -25.30 -15.47 -14.93
CA THR A 61 -25.33 -14.00 -14.95
C THR A 61 -25.45 -13.45 -13.52
N PRO A 62 -25.14 -12.15 -13.27
CA PRO A 62 -25.31 -11.55 -11.95
C PRO A 62 -26.72 -11.74 -11.38
N GLU A 63 -27.75 -11.58 -12.21
CA GLU A 63 -29.17 -11.67 -11.84
C GLU A 63 -29.61 -13.11 -11.49
N GLN A 64 -28.82 -14.12 -11.85
CA GLN A 64 -29.06 -15.51 -11.47
C GLN A 64 -28.36 -15.89 -10.15
N ILE A 65 -27.45 -15.04 -9.66
CA ILE A 65 -26.68 -15.25 -8.43
C ILE A 65 -27.20 -14.37 -7.30
N PHE A 66 -27.50 -13.09 -7.59
CA PHE A 66 -27.91 -12.09 -6.61
C PHE A 66 -29.38 -11.72 -6.75
N ASP A 67 -30.02 -11.35 -5.63
CA ASP A 67 -31.40 -10.85 -5.62
C ASP A 67 -31.51 -9.51 -6.36
N THR A 68 -30.51 -8.65 -6.18
CA THR A 68 -30.32 -7.43 -6.95
C THR A 68 -28.85 -7.22 -7.30
N PHE A 69 -28.57 -6.63 -8.45
CA PHE A 69 -27.22 -6.27 -8.87
C PHE A 69 -27.25 -4.92 -9.59
N ASN A 70 -26.48 -3.94 -9.10
CA ASN A 70 -26.40 -2.63 -9.72
C ASN A 70 -25.34 -2.61 -10.82
N LEU A 71 -25.76 -2.54 -12.08
CA LEU A 71 -24.85 -2.44 -13.24
C LEU A 71 -24.01 -1.16 -13.25
N LYS A 72 -24.45 -0.10 -12.55
CA LYS A 72 -23.63 1.10 -12.36
C LYS A 72 -22.64 0.83 -11.23
N SER A 73 -21.35 0.95 -11.53
CA SER A 73 -20.29 0.83 -10.52
C SER A 73 -20.46 1.93 -9.46
N SER A 74 -20.31 1.55 -8.20
CA SER A 74 -20.27 2.50 -7.08
C SER A 74 -18.93 3.23 -7.05
N ASN A 75 -17.83 2.47 -7.17
CA ASN A 75 -16.46 2.98 -7.08
C ASN A 75 -15.55 2.34 -8.14
N ALA A 76 -14.50 3.06 -8.56
CA ALA A 76 -13.38 2.50 -9.30
C ALA A 76 -12.36 1.89 -8.32
N ALA A 77 -11.73 0.78 -8.70
CA ALA A 77 -10.63 0.13 -7.99
C ALA A 77 -9.38 0.11 -8.91
N SER A 78 -8.20 -0.23 -8.35
CA SER A 78 -6.92 -0.23 -9.08
C SER A 78 -7.01 -0.88 -10.48
N ILE A 79 -7.45 -2.13 -10.53
CA ILE A 79 -7.56 -2.91 -11.78
C ILE A 79 -8.98 -3.40 -12.07
N GLY A 80 -9.98 -2.72 -11.50
CA GLY A 80 -11.37 -3.15 -11.61
C GLY A 80 -12.37 -2.10 -11.12
N GLN A 81 -13.59 -2.56 -10.86
CA GLN A 81 -14.68 -1.72 -10.40
C GLN A 81 -15.54 -2.45 -9.39
N VAL A 82 -16.14 -1.69 -8.47
CA VAL A 82 -16.97 -2.24 -7.39
C VAL A 82 -18.44 -1.97 -7.70
N HIS A 83 -19.25 -3.01 -7.61
CA HIS A 83 -20.70 -2.95 -7.74
C HIS A 83 -21.38 -3.30 -6.43
N GLN A 84 -22.54 -2.68 -6.20
CA GLN A 84 -23.41 -3.07 -5.10
C GLN A 84 -24.38 -4.15 -5.57
N ALA A 85 -24.55 -5.18 -4.74
CA ALA A 85 -25.54 -6.24 -4.92
C ALA A 85 -26.26 -6.53 -3.62
N THR A 86 -27.36 -7.29 -3.69
CA THR A 86 -28.00 -7.86 -2.50
C THR A 86 -28.21 -9.35 -2.65
N LEU A 87 -28.04 -10.11 -1.57
CA LEU A 87 -28.32 -11.53 -1.52
C LEU A 87 -28.81 -11.93 -0.13
N ASN A 88 -29.96 -12.59 -0.04
CA ASN A 88 -30.57 -13.06 1.20
C ASN A 88 -30.71 -11.93 2.24
N GLY A 89 -31.09 -10.73 1.78
CA GLY A 89 -31.22 -9.53 2.62
C GLY A 89 -29.92 -8.82 3.01
N LYS A 90 -28.75 -9.34 2.62
CA LYS A 90 -27.45 -8.69 2.85
C LYS A 90 -27.06 -7.79 1.69
N LYS A 91 -26.42 -6.65 1.97
CA LYS A 91 -25.74 -5.82 0.97
C LYS A 91 -24.31 -6.34 0.76
N LEU A 92 -23.91 -6.46 -0.50
CA LEU A 92 -22.60 -6.98 -0.91
C LEU A 92 -21.86 -5.98 -1.80
N ALA A 93 -20.53 -5.95 -1.65
CA ALA A 93 -19.61 -5.30 -2.55
C ALA A 93 -18.99 -6.34 -3.49
N ILE A 94 -19.13 -6.12 -4.79
CA ILE A 94 -18.66 -7.03 -5.84
C ILE A 94 -17.56 -6.34 -6.65
N LYS A 95 -16.30 -6.68 -6.38
CA LYS A 95 -15.13 -6.15 -7.09
C LYS A 95 -14.89 -7.00 -8.34
N ILE A 96 -15.04 -6.39 -9.50
CA ILE A 96 -14.92 -7.03 -10.81
C ILE A 96 -13.67 -6.50 -11.50
N GLN A 97 -12.77 -7.40 -11.87
CA GLN A 97 -11.55 -7.03 -12.59
C GLN A 97 -11.86 -6.62 -14.03
N TYR A 98 -11.13 -5.62 -14.55
CA TYR A 98 -11.22 -5.26 -15.96
C TYR A 98 -10.76 -6.42 -16.86
N PRO A 99 -11.52 -6.79 -17.92
CA PRO A 99 -11.14 -7.87 -18.83
C PRO A 99 -9.78 -7.62 -19.48
N GLY A 100 -8.93 -8.66 -19.47
CA GLY A 100 -7.63 -8.63 -20.15
C GLY A 100 -6.53 -7.87 -19.42
N VAL A 101 -6.78 -7.31 -18.22
CA VAL A 101 -5.72 -6.62 -17.46
C VAL A 101 -4.57 -7.57 -17.12
N GLY A 102 -4.86 -8.75 -16.56
CA GLY A 102 -3.83 -9.76 -16.27
C GLY A 102 -3.02 -10.17 -17.52
N ASP A 103 -3.73 -10.38 -18.63
CA ASP A 103 -3.15 -10.94 -19.86
C ASP A 103 -2.30 -9.92 -20.64
N SER A 104 -2.52 -8.61 -20.42
CA SER A 104 -1.84 -7.54 -21.15
C SER A 104 -0.69 -6.89 -20.39
N ILE A 105 -0.50 -7.17 -19.08
CA ILE A 105 0.50 -6.48 -18.24
C ILE A 105 1.90 -6.54 -18.86
N SER A 106 2.38 -7.73 -19.23
CA SER A 106 3.72 -7.90 -19.80
C SER A 106 3.92 -7.15 -21.12
N SER A 107 2.92 -7.18 -22.01
CA SER A 107 2.98 -6.45 -23.29
C SER A 107 2.88 -4.95 -23.09
N ASP A 108 2.04 -4.50 -22.16
CA ASP A 108 1.83 -3.09 -21.86
C ASP A 108 3.12 -2.49 -21.29
N LEU A 109 3.77 -3.15 -20.32
CA LEU A 109 5.02 -2.67 -19.74
C LEU A 109 6.15 -2.57 -20.76
N LYS A 110 6.23 -3.49 -21.73
CA LYS A 110 7.19 -3.40 -22.84
C LYS A 110 7.00 -2.15 -23.70
N LEU A 111 5.75 -1.76 -23.95
CA LEU A 111 5.45 -0.54 -24.72
C LEU A 111 5.81 0.74 -23.96
N VAL A 112 5.71 0.70 -22.63
CA VAL A 112 5.96 1.84 -21.74
C VAL A 112 7.45 2.04 -21.46
N LYS A 113 8.24 0.97 -21.44
CA LYS A 113 9.66 0.97 -21.09
C LYS A 113 10.49 2.07 -21.79
N PRO A 114 10.35 2.36 -23.10
CA PRO A 114 11.12 3.44 -23.77
C PRO A 114 10.75 4.85 -23.30
N PHE A 115 9.54 5.05 -22.77
CA PHE A 115 9.10 6.33 -22.20
C PHE A 115 9.60 6.48 -20.77
N ALA A 116 9.48 5.41 -19.96
CA ALA A 116 10.03 5.38 -18.60
C ALA A 116 11.54 5.64 -18.60
N PHE A 117 12.29 5.04 -19.53
CA PHE A 117 13.73 5.28 -19.71
C PHE A 117 14.06 6.77 -19.90
N ARG A 118 13.31 7.48 -20.74
CA ARG A 118 13.53 8.91 -21.01
C ARG A 118 13.12 9.82 -19.86
N LEU A 119 12.17 9.40 -19.04
CA LEU A 119 11.64 10.19 -17.93
C LEU A 119 12.48 10.04 -16.66
N LEU A 120 12.95 8.83 -16.37
CA LEU A 120 13.53 8.47 -15.08
C LEU A 120 15.06 8.64 -15.01
N GLY A 121 15.74 8.80 -16.16
CA GLY A 121 17.19 8.99 -16.20
C GLY A 121 18.00 7.80 -15.64
N MET A 122 17.37 6.63 -15.54
CA MET A 122 17.96 5.38 -15.05
C MET A 122 18.79 4.71 -16.15
N SER A 123 19.79 3.91 -15.76
CA SER A 123 20.44 2.98 -16.69
C SER A 123 19.47 1.90 -17.17
N GLU A 124 19.74 1.27 -18.32
CA GLU A 124 18.89 0.21 -18.85
C GLU A 124 18.77 -0.98 -17.88
N ARG A 125 19.85 -1.30 -17.15
CA ARG A 125 19.87 -2.37 -16.14
C ARG A 125 18.95 -2.05 -14.96
N GLU A 126 19.03 -0.85 -14.40
CA GLU A 126 18.19 -0.42 -13.28
C GLU A 126 16.71 -0.37 -13.70
N LEU A 127 16.42 0.15 -14.89
CA LEU A 127 15.06 0.19 -15.43
C LEU A 127 14.48 -1.22 -15.62
N ASN A 128 15.28 -2.19 -16.08
CA ASN A 128 14.83 -3.58 -16.24
C ASN A 128 14.44 -4.22 -14.92
N ILE A 129 15.24 -3.99 -13.86
CA ILE A 129 14.94 -4.50 -12.52
C ILE A 129 13.64 -3.87 -12.01
N TYR A 130 13.52 -2.55 -12.13
CA TYR A 130 12.32 -1.81 -11.71
C TYR A 130 11.05 -2.27 -12.44
N ILE A 131 11.09 -2.34 -13.77
CA ILE A 131 9.94 -2.76 -14.59
C ILE A 131 9.54 -4.21 -14.26
N LYS A 132 10.51 -5.10 -14.00
CA LYS A 132 10.22 -6.48 -13.62
C LYS A 132 9.52 -6.55 -12.26
N GLU A 133 9.96 -5.74 -11.28
CA GLU A 133 9.30 -5.69 -9.98
C GLU A 133 7.87 -5.14 -10.09
N VAL A 134 7.65 -4.10 -10.90
CA VAL A 134 6.32 -3.58 -11.21
C VAL A 134 5.44 -4.64 -11.89
N GLU A 135 6.00 -5.39 -12.85
CA GLU A 135 5.31 -6.49 -13.53
C GLU A 135 4.85 -7.56 -12.54
N GLU A 136 5.75 -8.04 -11.70
CA GLU A 136 5.45 -9.02 -10.66
C GLU A 136 4.33 -8.54 -9.74
N ARG A 137 4.33 -7.25 -9.36
CA ARG A 137 3.30 -6.64 -8.51
C ARG A 137 1.94 -6.55 -9.18
N LEU A 138 1.88 -6.04 -10.41
CA LEU A 138 0.64 -5.94 -11.16
C LEU A 138 0.03 -7.32 -11.44
N LEU A 139 0.87 -8.33 -11.67
CA LEU A 139 0.40 -9.71 -11.84
C LEU A 139 -0.15 -10.28 -10.54
N GLU A 140 0.50 -10.04 -9.40
CA GLU A 140 0.00 -10.44 -8.08
C GLU A 140 -1.37 -9.80 -7.78
N GLU A 141 -1.55 -8.51 -8.08
CA GLU A 141 -2.86 -7.83 -7.94
C GLU A 141 -3.96 -8.47 -8.80
N THR A 142 -3.61 -9.21 -9.86
CA THR A 142 -4.61 -9.85 -10.71
C THR A 142 -5.16 -11.17 -10.18
N ASP A 143 -4.52 -11.75 -9.14
CA ASP A 143 -4.92 -13.01 -8.52
C ASP A 143 -5.94 -12.79 -7.40
N TYR A 144 -7.21 -12.63 -7.78
CA TYR A 144 -8.32 -12.42 -6.84
C TYR A 144 -8.61 -13.64 -5.95
N GLU A 145 -8.21 -14.85 -6.36
CA GLU A 145 -8.36 -16.04 -5.52
C GLU A 145 -7.36 -16.01 -4.36
N LEU A 146 -6.13 -15.57 -4.63
CA LEU A 146 -5.13 -15.31 -3.61
C LEU A 146 -5.55 -14.15 -2.70
N GLU A 147 -6.06 -13.05 -3.26
CA GLU A 147 -6.57 -11.90 -2.49
C GLU A 147 -7.65 -12.34 -1.51
N VAL A 148 -8.69 -13.07 -1.95
CA VAL A 148 -9.77 -13.55 -1.07
C VAL A 148 -9.23 -14.42 0.07
N ARG A 149 -8.33 -15.36 -0.24
CA ARG A 149 -7.75 -16.24 0.79
C ARG A 149 -6.97 -15.46 1.83
N ARG A 150 -6.15 -14.51 1.39
CA ARG A 150 -5.37 -13.63 2.27
C ARG A 150 -6.29 -12.75 3.09
N SER A 151 -7.29 -12.12 2.49
CA SER A 151 -8.24 -11.26 3.19
C SER A 151 -8.97 -11.99 4.31
N ILE A 152 -9.40 -13.24 4.07
CA ILE A 152 -10.05 -14.06 5.11
C ILE A 152 -9.06 -14.32 6.25
N GLN A 153 -7.88 -14.86 5.94
CA GLN A 153 -6.87 -15.16 6.96
C GLN A 153 -6.51 -13.91 7.78
N PHE A 154 -6.21 -12.81 7.11
CA PHE A 154 -5.77 -11.58 7.76
C PHE A 154 -6.87 -10.91 8.59
N SER A 155 -8.12 -10.93 8.13
CA SER A 155 -9.25 -10.41 8.89
C SER A 155 -9.54 -11.26 10.14
N GLU A 156 -9.39 -12.58 10.07
CA GLU A 156 -9.50 -13.49 11.22
C GLU A 156 -8.37 -13.29 12.22
N ASP A 157 -7.13 -13.14 11.75
CA ASP A 157 -5.96 -12.89 12.60
C ASP A 157 -6.06 -11.54 13.33
N CYS A 158 -6.64 -10.53 12.68
CA CYS A 158 -6.80 -9.18 13.21
C CYS A 158 -8.14 -8.94 13.93
N GLN A 159 -9.02 -9.94 14.06
CA GLN A 159 -10.40 -9.74 14.51
C GLN A 159 -10.55 -9.20 15.95
N ASN A 160 -9.53 -9.39 16.78
CA ASN A 160 -9.53 -8.98 18.19
C ASN A 160 -8.97 -7.57 18.40
N LEU A 161 -8.62 -6.85 17.33
CA LEU A 161 -8.19 -5.46 17.43
C LEU A 161 -9.37 -4.55 17.75
N ASP A 162 -9.18 -3.69 18.75
CA ASP A 162 -10.18 -2.71 19.14
C ASP A 162 -10.45 -1.72 18.01
N HIS A 163 -11.72 -1.44 17.75
CA HIS A 163 -12.18 -0.43 16.78
C HIS A 163 -11.73 -0.69 15.33
N VAL A 164 -11.37 -1.93 14.97
CA VAL A 164 -11.11 -2.35 13.59
C VAL A 164 -12.17 -3.33 13.15
N VAL A 165 -12.74 -3.12 11.96
CA VAL A 165 -13.76 -3.99 11.37
C VAL A 165 -13.40 -4.38 9.94
N PHE A 166 -13.77 -5.61 9.59
CA PHE A 166 -13.49 -6.21 8.29
C PHE A 166 -14.77 -6.71 7.64
N PRO A 167 -14.92 -6.62 6.31
CA PRO A 167 -16.02 -7.27 5.63
C PRO A 167 -15.84 -8.78 5.69
N LYS A 168 -16.94 -9.53 5.76
CA LYS A 168 -16.89 -10.96 5.46
C LYS A 168 -16.67 -11.16 3.97
N TYR A 169 -15.67 -11.94 3.59
CA TYR A 169 -15.46 -12.38 2.21
C TYR A 169 -16.20 -13.68 1.94
N TYR A 170 -16.68 -13.86 0.70
CA TYR A 170 -17.49 -15.00 0.27
C TYR A 170 -16.76 -15.79 -0.82
N PRO A 171 -15.93 -16.80 -0.48
CA PRO A 171 -15.18 -17.60 -1.45
C PRO A 171 -16.05 -18.25 -2.52
N GLU A 172 -17.24 -18.72 -2.14
CA GLU A 172 -18.20 -19.38 -3.02
C GLU A 172 -18.85 -18.44 -4.04
N LEU A 173 -18.79 -17.13 -3.78
CA LEU A 173 -19.24 -16.05 -4.69
C LEU A 173 -18.05 -15.30 -5.28
N SER A 174 -16.84 -15.84 -5.14
CA SER A 174 -15.60 -15.25 -5.64
C SER A 174 -14.90 -16.20 -6.61
N GLY A 175 -13.98 -15.66 -7.40
CA GLY A 175 -13.19 -16.43 -8.36
C GLY A 175 -12.14 -15.56 -9.03
N LYS A 176 -11.54 -16.07 -10.11
CA LYS A 176 -10.36 -15.46 -10.78
C LYS A 176 -10.46 -13.97 -11.12
N ARG A 177 -11.67 -13.45 -11.37
CA ARG A 177 -11.87 -12.04 -11.76
C ARG A 177 -12.96 -11.33 -10.95
N ILE A 178 -13.53 -11.98 -9.93
CA ILE A 178 -14.62 -11.44 -9.11
C ILE A 178 -14.35 -11.72 -7.64
N ILE A 179 -14.40 -10.69 -6.80
CA ILE A 179 -14.39 -10.81 -5.33
C ILE A 179 -15.74 -10.35 -4.82
N THR A 180 -16.34 -11.14 -3.95
CA THR A 180 -17.59 -10.81 -3.26
C THR A 180 -17.33 -10.71 -1.76
N MET A 181 -17.72 -9.59 -1.16
CA MET A 181 -17.58 -9.34 0.27
C MET A 181 -18.76 -8.54 0.82
N ASP A 182 -18.90 -8.45 2.14
CA ASP A 182 -19.90 -7.58 2.77
C ASP A 182 -19.72 -6.13 2.31
N TRP A 183 -20.83 -5.43 2.09
CA TRP A 183 -20.80 -3.99 1.91
C TRP A 183 -20.59 -3.31 3.28
N LEU A 184 -19.40 -2.76 3.51
CA LEU A 184 -19.18 -1.90 4.66
C LEU A 184 -19.73 -0.50 4.37
N GLU A 185 -20.67 -0.06 5.22
CA GLU A 185 -21.15 1.32 5.22
C GLU A 185 -20.11 2.21 5.92
N GLY A 186 -19.80 3.37 5.33
CA GLY A 186 -18.86 4.30 5.94
C GLY A 186 -18.43 5.42 5.00
N LEU A 187 -17.61 6.32 5.53
CA LEU A 187 -16.98 7.40 4.79
C LEU A 187 -15.50 7.09 4.60
N HIS A 188 -15.00 7.20 3.36
CA HIS A 188 -13.55 7.21 3.14
C HIS A 188 -12.90 8.37 3.92
N LEU A 189 -11.62 8.20 4.29
CA LEU A 189 -10.88 9.14 5.15
C LEU A 189 -11.07 10.62 4.76
N LYS A 190 -10.94 10.92 3.46
CA LYS A 190 -11.08 12.29 2.94
C LYS A 190 -12.48 12.87 3.16
N GLU A 191 -13.53 12.07 2.96
CA GLU A 191 -14.91 12.51 3.17
C GLU A 191 -15.25 12.60 4.66
N PHE A 192 -14.75 11.65 5.45
CA PHE A 192 -14.83 11.69 6.91
C PHE A 192 -14.20 12.97 7.47
N LEU A 193 -13.01 13.37 7.03
CA LEU A 193 -12.36 14.60 7.51
C LEU A 193 -13.16 15.87 7.19
N LYS A 194 -13.98 15.87 6.13
CA LYS A 194 -14.86 17.01 5.79
C LYS A 194 -16.05 17.16 6.73
N THR A 195 -16.43 16.12 7.47
CA THR A 195 -17.49 16.22 8.48
C THR A 195 -17.02 16.92 9.76
N ALA A 196 -15.78 17.41 9.79
CA ALA A 196 -15.13 18.05 10.93
C ALA A 196 -15.23 17.21 12.23
N PRO A 197 -14.76 15.93 12.21
CA PRO A 197 -14.84 15.06 13.36
C PRO A 197 -14.03 15.62 14.54
N SER A 198 -14.46 15.27 15.76
CA SER A 198 -13.78 15.65 16.99
C SER A 198 -12.33 15.14 17.01
N GLN A 199 -11.47 15.81 17.78
CA GLN A 199 -10.09 15.36 17.95
C GLN A 199 -10.00 13.99 18.62
N GLU A 200 -10.93 13.69 19.54
CA GLU A 200 -11.05 12.38 20.18
C GLU A 200 -11.30 11.27 19.16
N LEU A 201 -12.24 11.49 18.23
CA LEU A 201 -12.53 10.51 17.19
C LEU A 201 -11.37 10.36 16.20
N ARG A 202 -10.68 11.45 15.85
CA ARG A 202 -9.47 11.39 15.02
C ARG A 202 -8.36 10.56 15.69
N ASN A 203 -8.18 10.74 17.00
CA ASN A 203 -7.21 9.97 17.79
C ASN A 203 -7.63 8.50 17.89
N LYS A 204 -8.92 8.20 18.11
CA LYS A 204 -9.47 6.83 18.13
C LYS A 204 -9.19 6.10 16.81
N ILE A 205 -9.52 6.71 15.66
CA ILE A 205 -9.26 6.14 14.33
C ILE A 205 -7.75 6.01 14.07
N GLY A 206 -6.96 7.00 14.49
CA GLY A 206 -5.50 6.93 14.41
C GLY A 206 -4.91 5.80 15.23
N GLN A 207 -5.42 5.57 16.44
CA GLN A 207 -5.00 4.47 17.30
C GLN A 207 -5.33 3.11 16.66
N ALA A 208 -6.56 2.95 16.15
CA ALA A 208 -6.97 1.72 15.45
C ALA A 208 -6.07 1.43 14.23
N LEU A 209 -5.69 2.47 13.46
CA LEU A 209 -4.73 2.33 12.36
C LEU A 209 -3.34 1.92 12.84
N TRP A 210 -2.84 2.55 13.90
CA TRP A 210 -1.53 2.22 14.47
C TRP A 210 -1.50 0.77 14.95
N ASP A 211 -2.49 0.37 15.76
CA ASP A 211 -2.57 -0.97 16.31
C ASP A 211 -2.73 -2.02 15.21
N PHE A 212 -3.53 -1.74 14.18
CA PHE A 212 -3.66 -2.59 13.00
C PHE A 212 -2.32 -2.87 12.32
N TYR A 213 -1.54 -1.83 12.01
CA TYR A 213 -0.24 -1.99 11.34
C TYR A 213 0.85 -2.59 12.22
N ASN A 214 0.84 -2.28 13.52
CA ASN A 214 1.87 -2.76 14.43
C ASN A 214 1.61 -4.19 14.89
N PHE A 215 0.35 -4.59 15.12
CA PHE A 215 -0.02 -6.00 15.35
C PHE A 215 0.43 -6.89 14.19
N GLN A 216 0.14 -6.46 12.96
CA GLN A 216 0.61 -7.15 11.75
C GLN A 216 2.12 -7.35 11.73
N GLN A 217 2.87 -6.27 11.97
CA GLN A 217 4.32 -6.31 11.91
C GLN A 217 4.91 -7.17 13.04
N HIS A 218 4.42 -6.99 14.26
CA HIS A 218 5.02 -7.49 15.49
C HIS A 218 4.46 -8.81 16.01
N GLU A 219 3.25 -9.20 15.59
CA GLU A 219 2.65 -10.49 15.96
C GLU A 219 2.56 -11.42 14.75
N LEU A 220 2.08 -10.94 13.60
CA LEU A 220 1.86 -11.79 12.41
C LEU A 220 3.12 -11.98 11.55
N ARG A 221 4.15 -11.15 11.74
CA ARG A 221 5.35 -11.11 10.86
C ARG A 221 4.96 -10.95 9.39
N ALA A 222 3.86 -10.25 9.13
CA ALA A 222 3.35 -9.99 7.79
C ALA A 222 2.62 -8.66 7.82
N VAL A 223 2.73 -7.85 6.77
CA VAL A 223 2.16 -6.50 6.76
C VAL A 223 1.36 -6.25 5.49
N HIS A 224 0.24 -5.55 5.62
CA HIS A 224 -0.46 -4.95 4.50
C HIS A 224 0.37 -3.79 3.94
N ALA A 225 1.14 -4.04 2.88
CA ALA A 225 2.12 -3.10 2.33
C ALA A 225 1.50 -2.04 1.39
N ASP A 226 0.22 -1.68 1.59
CA ASP A 226 -0.47 -0.62 0.86
C ASP A 226 -1.32 0.28 1.79
N PRO A 227 -0.68 1.21 2.52
CA PRO A 227 -1.35 2.20 3.36
C PRO A 227 -2.00 3.32 2.54
N HIS A 228 -2.82 2.97 1.55
CA HIS A 228 -3.57 3.93 0.78
C HIS A 228 -4.86 4.33 1.53
N PRO A 229 -5.18 5.63 1.70
CA PRO A 229 -6.42 6.08 2.36
C PRO A 229 -7.71 5.48 1.79
N GLY A 230 -7.68 5.07 0.52
CA GLY A 230 -8.80 4.41 -0.17
C GLY A 230 -9.12 3.01 0.35
N ASN A 231 -8.18 2.33 1.01
CA ASN A 231 -8.36 1.00 1.59
C ASN A 231 -9.05 1.05 2.96
N PHE A 232 -9.28 2.27 3.47
CA PHE A 232 -9.87 2.55 4.76
C PHE A 232 -11.17 3.35 4.64
N MET A 233 -12.08 3.10 5.57
CA MET A 233 -13.28 3.92 5.77
C MET A 233 -13.64 3.98 7.24
N ILE A 234 -14.36 5.02 7.64
CA ILE A 234 -14.88 5.19 8.99
C ILE A 234 -16.35 4.80 8.97
N THR A 235 -16.70 3.78 9.75
CA THR A 235 -18.08 3.27 9.83
C THR A 235 -18.99 4.21 10.61
N PRO A 236 -20.33 4.10 10.48
CA PRO A 236 -21.27 4.82 11.32
C PRO A 236 -21.10 4.57 12.83
N ASN A 237 -20.48 3.45 13.20
CA ASN A 237 -20.14 3.11 14.59
C ASN A 237 -18.81 3.71 15.05
N GLU A 238 -18.21 4.60 14.24
CA GLU A 238 -16.95 5.27 14.54
C GLU A 238 -15.74 4.30 14.64
N ASP A 239 -15.82 3.17 13.94
CA ASP A 239 -14.74 2.18 13.84
C ASP A 239 -14.05 2.23 12.47
N LEU A 240 -12.79 1.81 12.41
CA LEU A 240 -11.97 1.73 11.21
C LEU A 240 -12.34 0.47 10.40
N GLY A 241 -12.99 0.66 9.25
CA GLY A 241 -13.22 -0.40 8.27
C GLY A 241 -12.03 -0.56 7.32
N VAL A 242 -11.53 -1.78 7.17
CA VAL A 242 -10.46 -2.14 6.22
C VAL A 242 -11.05 -3.03 5.12
N ILE A 243 -10.91 -2.63 3.86
CA ILE A 243 -11.63 -3.26 2.73
C ILE A 243 -10.75 -3.90 1.64
N ASP A 244 -9.43 -3.70 1.68
CA ASP A 244 -8.52 -4.25 0.68
C ASP A 244 -7.27 -4.83 1.37
N PHE A 245 -6.86 -6.03 0.92
CA PHE A 245 -5.67 -6.74 1.37
C PHE A 245 -4.85 -7.28 0.18
N GLY A 246 -4.96 -6.65 -0.99
CA GLY A 246 -4.29 -7.07 -2.22
C GLY A 246 -2.77 -7.16 -2.11
N CYS A 247 -2.15 -6.47 -1.14
CA CYS A 247 -0.70 -6.44 -0.96
C CYS A 247 -0.27 -6.86 0.46
N ILE A 248 -0.39 -8.14 0.81
CA ILE A 248 0.24 -8.69 2.02
C ILE A 248 1.68 -9.11 1.74
N LYS A 249 2.63 -8.68 2.56
CA LYS A 249 4.04 -9.06 2.49
C LYS A 249 4.48 -9.72 3.79
N GLU A 250 4.97 -10.95 3.68
CA GLU A 250 5.63 -11.65 4.77
C GLU A 250 6.99 -11.03 5.06
N MET A 251 7.36 -11.04 6.35
CA MET A 251 8.62 -10.55 6.88
C MET A 251 9.34 -11.74 7.52
N PRO A 252 10.27 -12.36 6.81
CA PRO A 252 10.99 -13.51 7.36
C PRO A 252 11.83 -13.07 8.57
N ASN A 253 12.08 -14.00 9.49
CA ASN A 253 12.75 -13.71 10.77
C ASN A 253 14.17 -13.15 10.60
N ASP A 254 14.86 -13.56 9.54
CA ASP A 254 16.19 -13.06 9.17
C ASP A 254 16.19 -11.59 8.74
N PHE A 255 15.04 -11.06 8.31
CA PHE A 255 14.81 -9.64 8.11
C PHE A 255 14.23 -8.96 9.36
N TYR A 256 13.18 -9.54 9.96
CA TYR A 256 12.43 -8.92 11.06
C TYR A 256 13.35 -8.57 12.24
N TYR A 257 14.09 -9.54 12.78
CA TYR A 257 14.87 -9.32 14.01
C TYR A 257 16.00 -8.30 13.82
N PRO A 258 16.84 -8.38 12.76
CA PRO A 258 17.85 -7.34 12.55
C PRO A 258 17.25 -5.96 12.31
N PHE A 259 16.16 -5.87 11.54
CA PHE A 259 15.51 -4.59 11.22
C PHE A 259 14.95 -3.91 12.46
N PHE A 260 14.12 -4.61 13.23
CA PHE A 260 13.46 -4.03 14.40
C PHE A 260 14.39 -3.85 15.60
N SER A 261 15.48 -4.63 15.68
CA SER A 261 16.54 -4.37 16.67
C SER A 261 17.16 -2.97 16.55
N LEU A 262 17.17 -2.38 15.35
CA LEU A 262 17.72 -1.05 15.09
C LEU A 262 16.84 0.09 15.64
N ILE A 263 15.62 -0.20 16.08
CA ILE A 263 14.76 0.75 16.80
C ILE A 263 15.24 0.90 18.26
N SER A 264 15.86 -0.14 18.83
CA SER A 264 16.40 -0.10 20.18
C SER A 264 17.54 0.92 20.30
N THR A 265 17.47 1.76 21.32
CA THR A 265 18.51 2.74 21.66
C THR A 265 19.85 2.07 21.98
N ASP A 266 19.84 0.84 22.49
CA ASP A 266 21.05 0.08 22.82
C ASP A 266 21.79 -0.41 21.58
N VAL A 267 21.06 -0.73 20.52
CA VAL A 267 21.63 -1.20 19.24
C VAL A 267 22.07 0.00 18.42
N ILE A 268 21.20 0.98 18.20
CA ILE A 268 21.45 2.10 17.29
C ILE A 268 22.58 3.04 17.77
N ASN A 269 22.86 3.07 19.08
CA ASN A 269 23.97 3.85 19.65
C ASN A 269 25.29 3.08 19.70
N ASP A 270 25.26 1.75 19.56
CA ASP A 270 26.46 0.92 19.42
C ASP A 270 26.80 0.73 17.95
N LYS A 271 27.89 1.38 17.53
CA LYS A 271 28.33 1.38 16.13
C LYS A 271 28.58 -0.03 15.60
N GLN A 272 29.19 -0.92 16.39
CA GLN A 272 29.51 -2.26 15.92
C GLN A 272 28.22 -3.07 15.73
N LYS A 273 27.33 -3.06 16.73
CA LYS A 273 26.04 -3.75 16.63
C LYS A 273 25.18 -3.23 15.48
N THR A 274 25.19 -1.91 15.25
CA THR A 274 24.48 -1.28 14.14
C THR A 274 25.02 -1.76 12.79
N ILE A 275 26.35 -1.78 12.61
CA ILE A 275 26.98 -2.27 11.38
C ILE A 275 26.68 -3.76 11.17
N ASP A 276 26.73 -4.58 12.22
CA ASP A 276 26.41 -6.01 12.14
C ASP A 276 24.95 -6.24 11.70
N ALA A 277 24.01 -5.42 12.20
CA ALA A 277 22.62 -5.47 11.75
C ALA A 277 22.47 -4.97 10.30
N PHE A 278 23.17 -3.90 9.90
CA PHE A 278 23.17 -3.43 8.51
C PHE A 278 23.72 -4.45 7.52
N ARG A 279 24.72 -5.24 7.92
CA ARG A 279 25.24 -6.36 7.10
C ARG A 279 24.21 -7.47 6.93
N LYS A 280 23.52 -7.87 8.01
CA LYS A 280 22.42 -8.86 7.93
C LYS A 280 21.27 -8.41 7.03
N LEU A 281 21.10 -7.11 6.87
CA LEU A 281 20.05 -6.50 6.04
C LEU A 281 20.54 -6.16 4.62
N ASP A 282 21.75 -6.58 4.22
CA ASP A 282 22.41 -6.24 2.95
C ASP A 282 22.50 -4.72 2.69
N MET A 283 22.51 -3.90 3.74
CA MET A 283 22.64 -2.45 3.65
C MET A 283 24.10 -2.02 3.57
N ILE A 284 24.98 -2.77 4.23
CA ILE A 284 26.45 -2.66 4.14
C ILE A 284 26.97 -4.02 3.71
N HIS A 285 27.89 -4.05 2.75
CA HIS A 285 28.49 -5.29 2.25
C HIS A 285 29.87 -5.53 2.86
N GLU A 286 30.34 -6.78 2.81
CA GLU A 286 31.66 -7.17 3.32
C GLU A 286 32.83 -6.62 2.47
N ASP A 287 32.58 -6.31 1.19
CA ASP A 287 33.54 -5.76 0.24
C ASP A 287 33.54 -4.22 0.19
N ASP A 288 32.72 -3.55 1.01
CA ASP A 288 32.73 -2.09 1.12
C ASP A 288 34.04 -1.60 1.77
N THR A 289 34.60 -0.51 1.23
CA THR A 289 35.74 0.17 1.84
C THR A 289 35.34 0.81 3.17
N GLU A 290 36.32 1.11 4.05
CA GLU A 290 36.05 1.79 5.32
C GLU A 290 35.28 3.11 5.13
N GLU A 291 35.60 3.87 4.08
CA GLU A 291 34.88 5.11 3.74
C GLU A 291 33.42 4.86 3.36
N GLN A 292 33.15 3.80 2.60
CA GLN A 292 31.78 3.39 2.23
C GLN A 292 31.00 2.92 3.46
N VAL A 293 31.62 2.11 4.31
CA VAL A 293 31.00 1.65 5.57
C VAL A 293 30.60 2.85 6.43
N GLU A 294 31.49 3.83 6.63
CA GLU A 294 31.15 5.03 7.40
C GLU A 294 30.03 5.86 6.78
N PHE A 295 30.03 5.99 5.46
CA PHE A 295 29.00 6.71 4.75
C PHE A 295 27.62 6.06 4.94
N TYR A 296 27.50 4.76 4.63
CA TYR A 296 26.24 4.02 4.75
C TYR A 296 25.79 3.91 6.20
N TYR A 297 26.72 3.67 7.14
CA TYR A 297 26.42 3.66 8.56
C TYR A 297 25.74 4.96 9.00
N LYS A 298 26.33 6.12 8.68
CA LYS A 298 25.75 7.43 9.05
C LYS A 298 24.41 7.66 8.38
N ALA A 299 24.30 7.39 7.08
CA ALA A 299 23.10 7.65 6.33
C ALA A 299 21.93 6.78 6.81
N TYR A 300 22.13 5.46 6.93
CA TYR A 300 21.07 4.55 7.37
C TYR A 300 20.72 4.71 8.85
N LYS A 301 21.70 5.01 9.71
CA LYS A 301 21.43 5.36 11.11
C LYS A 301 20.54 6.59 11.23
N GLU A 302 20.81 7.65 10.47
CA GLU A 302 19.99 8.87 10.46
C GLU A 302 18.55 8.56 10.03
N MET A 303 18.37 7.80 8.94
CA MET A 303 17.07 7.37 8.45
C MET A 303 16.29 6.57 9.49
N ILE A 304 16.89 5.51 10.04
CA ILE A 304 16.21 4.64 11.02
C ILE A 304 15.88 5.44 12.27
N SER A 305 16.77 6.30 12.73
CA SER A 305 16.51 7.16 13.90
C SER A 305 15.32 8.10 13.65
N LEU A 306 15.11 8.57 12.41
CA LEU A 306 13.93 9.37 12.06
C LEU A 306 12.66 8.52 12.05
N PHE A 307 12.67 7.36 11.38
CA PHE A 307 11.51 6.46 11.34
C PHE A 307 11.17 5.84 12.70
N ALA A 308 12.15 5.66 13.58
CA ALA A 308 11.97 5.12 14.92
C ALA A 308 11.30 6.11 15.89
N LYS A 309 11.24 7.41 15.57
CA LYS A 309 10.76 8.45 16.52
C LYS A 309 9.40 8.15 17.16
N PRO A 310 8.38 7.65 16.43
CA PRO A 310 7.11 7.29 17.05
C PRO A 310 7.23 6.19 18.11
N TYR A 311 8.19 5.27 17.96
CA TYR A 311 8.43 4.16 18.88
C TYR A 311 9.25 4.53 20.11
N ILE A 312 9.87 5.71 20.16
CA ILE A 312 10.73 6.13 21.28
C ILE A 312 9.91 6.63 22.47
N ASN A 313 8.76 7.25 22.22
CA ASN A 313 7.91 7.83 23.26
C ASN A 313 6.59 7.10 23.29
N LYS A 314 6.05 6.83 24.48
CA LYS A 314 4.74 6.16 24.66
C LYS A 314 3.59 6.82 23.93
N ILE A 315 3.67 8.14 23.74
CA ILE A 315 2.66 8.92 23.03
C ILE A 315 3.36 9.70 21.93
N PHE A 316 2.81 9.64 20.72
CA PHE A 316 3.29 10.41 19.59
C PHE A 316 2.18 11.24 18.96
N ASP A 317 2.49 12.51 18.67
CA ASP A 317 1.58 13.48 18.06
C ASP A 317 1.98 13.68 16.59
N PHE A 318 1.22 13.07 15.69
CA PHE A 318 1.43 13.16 14.25
C PHE A 318 0.96 14.50 13.65
N SER A 319 0.37 15.41 14.43
CA SER A 319 0.00 16.75 13.94
C SER A 319 1.21 17.68 13.79
N LYS A 320 2.33 17.35 14.43
CA LYS A 320 3.55 18.16 14.50
C LYS A 320 4.27 18.21 13.14
N PRO A 321 4.41 19.40 12.51
CA PRO A 321 5.03 19.52 11.19
C PRO A 321 6.52 19.17 11.20
N GLU A 322 7.22 19.39 12.31
CA GLU A 322 8.67 19.22 12.41
C GLU A 322 9.12 17.78 12.10
N PHE A 323 8.28 16.80 12.46
CA PHE A 323 8.57 15.40 12.17
C PHE A 323 8.58 15.13 10.66
N PHE A 324 7.58 15.62 9.94
CA PHE A 324 7.45 15.44 8.51
C PHE A 324 8.46 16.27 7.73
N GLU A 325 8.73 17.50 8.16
CA GLU A 325 9.77 18.34 7.58
C GLU A 325 11.14 17.64 7.61
N GLN A 326 11.48 16.96 8.72
CA GLN A 326 12.72 16.19 8.82
C GLN A 326 12.73 14.96 7.90
N LEU A 327 11.61 14.23 7.81
CA LEU A 327 11.49 13.09 6.88
C LEU A 327 11.66 13.53 5.42
N TYR A 328 11.00 14.63 5.03
CA TYR A 328 11.09 15.16 3.67
C TYR A 328 12.49 15.72 3.36
N ALA A 329 13.09 16.48 4.28
CA ALA A 329 14.44 17.00 4.13
C ALA A 329 15.47 15.87 3.97
N TYR A 330 15.32 14.78 4.74
CA TYR A 330 16.15 13.59 4.62
C TYR A 330 15.94 12.90 3.26
N GLY A 331 14.69 12.71 2.83
CA GLY A 331 14.38 12.14 1.50
C GLY A 331 14.99 12.95 0.36
N GLU A 332 14.90 14.29 0.41
CA GLU A 332 15.49 15.18 -0.58
C GLU A 332 17.02 15.07 -0.59
N LYS A 333 17.65 15.06 0.59
CA LYS A 333 19.10 14.88 0.77
C LYS A 333 19.56 13.57 0.11
N ILE A 334 18.88 12.46 0.38
CA ILE A 334 19.24 11.14 -0.16
C ILE A 334 19.01 11.06 -1.67
N SER A 335 17.95 11.66 -2.20
CA SER A 335 17.66 11.65 -3.64
C SER A 335 18.76 12.31 -4.50
N LYS A 336 19.56 13.21 -3.90
CA LYS A 336 20.65 13.92 -4.55
C LYS A 336 21.99 13.19 -4.44
N MET A 337 22.10 12.15 -3.63
CA MET A 337 23.34 11.40 -3.39
C MET A 337 23.54 10.29 -4.44
N PRO A 338 24.63 10.32 -5.24
CA PRO A 338 24.92 9.28 -6.22
C PRO A 338 25.09 7.88 -5.62
N GLU A 339 25.57 7.78 -4.38
CA GLU A 339 25.83 6.53 -3.66
C GLU A 339 24.55 5.72 -3.43
N PHE A 340 23.41 6.41 -3.26
CA PHE A 340 22.09 5.78 -3.09
C PHE A 340 21.44 5.32 -4.40
N LYS A 341 22.10 5.52 -5.55
CA LYS A 341 21.68 4.92 -6.82
C LYS A 341 22.04 3.44 -6.92
N GLN A 342 22.99 2.97 -6.11
CA GLN A 342 23.27 1.54 -6.01
C GLN A 342 22.19 0.86 -5.18
N ALA A 343 21.54 -0.17 -5.75
CA ALA A 343 20.56 -0.97 -5.04
C ALA A 343 21.25 -1.71 -3.87
N ARG A 344 20.89 -1.33 -2.64
CA ARG A 344 21.33 -1.92 -1.37
C ARG A 344 20.14 -2.13 -0.45
N GLY A 345 20.26 -3.07 0.47
CA GLY A 345 19.22 -3.49 1.37
C GLY A 345 18.35 -4.61 0.82
N VAL A 346 17.89 -5.50 1.70
CA VAL A 346 16.92 -6.53 1.33
C VAL A 346 15.60 -5.91 0.85
N LYS A 347 14.92 -6.56 -0.11
CA LYS A 347 13.66 -6.07 -0.68
C LYS A 347 12.62 -5.69 0.39
N HIS A 348 12.57 -6.45 1.49
CA HIS A 348 11.63 -6.23 2.60
C HIS A 348 11.78 -4.86 3.27
N PHE A 349 13.01 -4.31 3.30
CA PHE A 349 13.30 -3.00 3.88
C PHE A 349 12.50 -1.87 3.19
N ILE A 350 12.42 -1.90 1.85
CA ILE A 350 11.70 -0.89 1.06
C ILE A 350 10.20 -0.95 1.38
N TYR A 351 9.64 -2.16 1.45
CA TYR A 351 8.22 -2.36 1.73
C TYR A 351 7.84 -1.86 3.12
N VAL A 352 8.60 -2.19 4.17
CA VAL A 352 8.30 -1.77 5.54
C VAL A 352 8.38 -0.27 5.70
N ASN A 353 9.45 0.38 5.21
CA ASN A 353 9.57 1.83 5.34
C ASN A 353 8.52 2.58 4.53
N ARG A 354 8.18 2.10 3.33
CA ARG A 354 7.09 2.68 2.54
C ARG A 354 5.75 2.53 3.25
N THR A 355 5.51 1.39 3.88
CA THR A 355 4.30 1.13 4.66
C THR A 355 4.22 2.07 5.86
N ASN A 356 5.29 2.16 6.65
CA ASN A 356 5.36 3.06 7.80
C ASN A 356 5.23 4.53 7.39
N PHE A 357 5.86 4.94 6.29
CA PHE A 357 5.72 6.30 5.78
C PHE A 357 4.27 6.62 5.38
N GLY A 358 3.60 5.72 4.66
CA GLY A 358 2.21 5.91 4.28
C GLY A 358 1.26 5.94 5.49
N LEU A 359 1.48 5.07 6.47
CA LEU A 359 0.79 5.11 7.76
C LEU A 359 0.97 6.48 8.45
N TYR A 360 2.20 6.98 8.54
CA TYR A 360 2.48 8.28 9.17
C TYR A 360 1.77 9.43 8.45
N GLN A 361 1.69 9.39 7.11
CA GLN A 361 0.92 10.39 6.35
C GLN A 361 -0.57 10.34 6.71
N ILE A 362 -1.17 9.15 6.80
CA ILE A 362 -2.58 9.01 7.20
C ILE A 362 -2.80 9.57 8.62
N LEU A 363 -1.91 9.25 9.55
CA LEU A 363 -1.97 9.75 10.93
C LEU A 363 -1.80 11.27 11.00
N ASN A 364 -0.99 11.86 10.11
CA ASN A 364 -0.86 13.31 9.98
C ASN A 364 -2.10 13.97 9.38
N GLU A 365 -2.73 13.37 8.37
CA GLU A 365 -4.00 13.85 7.81
C GLU A 365 -5.10 13.86 8.87
N LEU A 366 -5.14 12.83 9.72
CA LEU A 366 -6.01 12.77 10.89
C LEU A 366 -5.64 13.80 11.95
N LYS A 367 -4.37 14.25 11.99
CA LYS A 367 -3.74 14.99 13.09
C LYS A 367 -3.84 14.20 14.39
N ALA A 368 -3.60 12.90 14.33
CA ALA A 368 -3.81 11.99 15.44
C ALA A 368 -2.67 12.07 16.47
N THR A 369 -3.04 12.03 17.74
CA THR A 369 -2.15 11.73 18.86
C THR A 369 -2.50 10.34 19.37
N ILE A 370 -1.53 9.44 19.39
CA ILE A 370 -1.74 8.01 19.66
C ILE A 370 -0.76 7.50 20.73
N ASN A 371 -1.12 6.39 21.36
CA ASN A 371 -0.21 5.57 22.14
C ASN A 371 0.55 4.62 21.19
N THR A 372 1.85 4.51 21.37
CA THR A 372 2.73 3.71 20.52
C THR A 372 3.33 2.50 21.21
N ASP A 373 3.01 2.29 22.49
CA ASP A 373 3.47 1.18 23.33
C ASP A 373 2.52 -0.04 23.34
N THR A 374 1.51 -0.07 22.47
CA THR A 374 0.58 -1.23 22.37
C THR A 374 1.28 -2.49 21.86
N TYR A 375 2.13 -2.34 20.84
CA TYR A 375 2.87 -3.43 20.19
C TYR A 375 4.30 -2.94 19.99
N GLU A 376 5.21 -3.44 20.81
CA GLU A 376 6.61 -3.03 20.78
C GLU A 376 7.46 -3.99 19.90
N PRO A 377 8.40 -3.46 19.10
CA PRO A 377 9.25 -4.24 18.20
C PRO A 377 10.14 -5.33 18.81
#